data_AF-A0A4Y9TJX3-F1
#
_entry.id   AF-A0A4Y9TJX3-F1
#
_cell.length_a   1.000
_cell.length_b   1.000
_cell.length_c   1.000
_cell.angle_alpha   90.00
_cell.angle_beta   90.00
_cell.angle_gamma   90.00
#
_symmetry.space_group_name_H-M   'P 1'
#
loop_
_entity.id
_entity.type
_entity.pdbx_description
1 polymer ?
#
loop_
_entity_poly.entity_id
_entity_poly.type
_entity_poly.pdbx_seq_one_letter_code
_entity_poly.pdbx_strand_id
1 'polypeptide(L)'
;MTPLSKTLEELLSAIYQDDNVSFVEYRTLRDDADRRMSAFIKEFGLHNNVTAFQKAIDVAMQLLQTSVIDAKKNQLTDTGEAIVKDALTAQVEYLRAGSQLALRLL
;
A
#
# COMPACT_ATOMS: atom_id res chain seq x y z
N MET A 1 6.34 -12.12 25.97
CA MET A 1 4.93 -11.96 25.57
C MET A 1 4.91 -11.69 24.08
N THR A 2 4.44 -12.64 23.27
CA THR A 2 4.14 -12.37 21.86
C THR A 2 2.95 -11.42 21.85
N PRO A 3 3.05 -10.20 21.29
CA PRO A 3 1.89 -9.33 21.23
C PRO A 3 0.84 -10.04 20.37
N LEU A 4 -0.40 -10.06 20.85
CA LEU A 4 -1.57 -10.38 20.02
C LEU A 4 -1.41 -9.59 18.72
N SER A 5 -1.13 -10.29 17.62
CA SER A 5 -0.99 -9.66 16.32
C SER A 5 -2.31 -8.99 16.02
N LYS A 6 -2.37 -7.65 16.12
CA LYS A 6 -3.53 -6.87 15.72
C LYS A 6 -4.04 -7.37 14.37
N THR A 7 -5.35 -7.42 14.20
CA THR A 7 -5.90 -7.70 12.87
C THR A 7 -5.43 -6.58 11.92
N LEU A 8 -5.40 -6.87 10.62
CA LEU A 8 -5.04 -5.83 9.64
C LEU A 8 -6.01 -4.63 9.76
N GLU A 9 -7.29 -4.91 10.05
CA GLU A 9 -8.33 -3.91 10.26
C GLU A 9 -8.03 -2.99 11.46
N GLU A 10 -7.66 -3.55 12.63
CA GLU A 10 -7.29 -2.76 13.80
C GLU A 10 -6.04 -1.90 13.55
N LEU A 11 -5.07 -2.42 12.78
CA LEU A 11 -3.89 -1.68 12.40
C LEU A 11 -4.25 -0.49 11.49
N LEU A 12 -5.04 -0.73 10.43
CA LEU A 12 -5.45 0.32 9.50
C LEU A 12 -6.32 1.37 10.20
N SER A 13 -7.25 0.94 11.07
CA SER A 13 -8.08 1.87 11.85
C SER A 13 -7.24 2.80 12.73
N ALA A 14 -6.13 2.31 13.29
CA ALA A 14 -5.23 3.14 14.07
C ALA A 14 -4.42 4.11 13.20
N ILE A 15 -3.90 3.65 12.06
CA ILE A 15 -3.09 4.44 11.13
C ILE A 15 -3.87 5.60 10.51
N TYR A 16 -5.16 5.38 10.20
CA TYR A 16 -6.00 6.39 9.55
C TYR A 16 -6.84 7.21 10.53
N GLN A 17 -6.62 7.08 11.84
CA GLN A 17 -7.48 7.70 12.86
C GLN A 17 -7.49 9.24 12.80
N ASP A 18 -6.38 9.85 12.40
CA ASP A 18 -6.19 11.30 12.35
C ASP A 18 -6.15 11.85 10.92
N ASP A 19 -6.58 11.04 9.93
CA ASP A 19 -6.54 11.33 8.50
C ASP A 19 -5.13 11.66 7.94
N ASN A 20 -4.07 11.38 8.69
CA ASN A 20 -2.69 11.67 8.29
C ASN A 20 -1.72 10.54 8.61
N VAL A 21 -1.17 9.91 7.57
CA VAL A 21 -0.24 8.80 7.75
C VAL A 21 1.18 9.32 7.96
N SER A 22 1.75 9.08 9.14
CA SER A 22 3.17 9.33 9.39
C SER A 22 4.07 8.29 8.73
N PHE A 23 5.36 8.64 8.55
CA PHE A 23 6.35 7.69 8.02
C PHE A 23 6.48 6.44 8.89
N VAL A 24 6.35 6.57 10.22
CA VAL A 24 6.46 5.46 11.16
C VAL A 24 5.28 4.49 11.01
N GLU A 25 4.07 5.03 10.88
CA GLU A 25 2.86 4.24 10.63
C GLU A 25 2.92 3.53 9.28
N TYR A 26 3.30 4.24 8.22
CA TYR A 26 3.50 3.66 6.91
C TYR A 26 4.53 2.51 6.94
N ARG A 27 5.68 2.71 7.57
CA ARG A 27 6.71 1.67 7.70
C ARG A 27 6.19 0.46 8.48
N THR A 28 5.43 0.71 9.55
CA THR A 28 4.82 -0.35 10.37
C THR A 28 3.85 -1.19 9.52
N LEU A 29 3.03 -0.55 8.69
CA LEU A 29 2.12 -1.25 7.79
C LEU A 29 2.87 -2.08 6.74
N ARG A 30 3.91 -1.51 6.12
CA ARG A 30 4.73 -2.22 5.13
C ARG A 30 5.38 -3.46 5.75
N ASP A 31 6.04 -3.29 6.90
CA ASP A 31 6.74 -4.38 7.57
C ASP A 31 5.73 -5.47 8.05
N ASP A 32 4.51 -5.11 8.44
CA ASP A 32 3.43 -6.07 8.75
C ASP A 32 2.90 -6.80 7.49
N ALA A 33 2.75 -6.09 6.37
CA ALA A 33 2.35 -6.68 5.09
C ALA A 33 3.36 -7.72 4.60
N ASP A 34 4.66 -7.41 4.66
CA ASP A 34 5.75 -8.32 4.31
C ASP A 34 5.76 -9.57 5.20
N ARG A 35 5.51 -9.39 6.50
CA ARG A 35 5.39 -10.51 7.46
C ARG A 35 4.22 -11.42 7.12
N ARG A 36 3.06 -10.86 6.77
CA ARG A 36 1.87 -11.64 6.37
C ARG A 36 2.12 -12.40 5.07
N MET A 37 2.76 -11.76 4.09
CA MET A 37 3.11 -12.41 2.83
C MET A 37 4.11 -13.54 3.03
N SER A 38 5.11 -13.35 3.89
CA SER A 38 6.07 -14.39 4.26
C SER A 38 5.40 -15.60 4.92
N ALA A 39 4.40 -15.37 5.78
CA ALA A 39 3.61 -16.45 6.37
C ALA A 39 2.79 -17.21 5.32
N PHE A 40 2.16 -16.50 4.39
CA PHE A 40 1.43 -17.10 3.27
C PHE A 40 2.32 -17.97 2.38
N ILE A 41 3.50 -17.46 2.00
CA ILE A 41 4.48 -18.23 1.22
C ILE A 41 4.97 -19.46 1.99
N LYS A 42 5.23 -19.33 3.29
CA LYS A 42 5.70 -20.44 4.13
C LYS A 42 4.64 -21.55 4.24
N GLU A 43 3.38 -21.18 4.37
CA GLU A 43 2.28 -22.14 4.55
C GLU A 43 1.97 -22.90 3.25
N PHE A 44 1.94 -22.21 2.11
CA PHE A 44 1.49 -22.81 0.84
C PHE A 44 2.61 -23.12 -0.15
N GLY A 45 3.87 -22.77 0.14
CA GLY A 45 5.02 -22.98 -0.75
C GLY A 45 4.94 -22.23 -2.08
N LEU A 46 4.07 -21.23 -2.19
CA LEU A 46 3.77 -20.53 -3.43
C LEU A 46 4.81 -19.42 -3.68
N HIS A 47 5.92 -19.78 -4.32
CA HIS A 47 7.00 -18.84 -4.65
C HIS A 47 6.80 -18.08 -5.98
N ASN A 48 5.64 -18.22 -6.65
CA ASN A 48 5.39 -17.71 -8.00
C ASN A 48 4.68 -16.33 -8.01
N ASN A 49 3.40 -16.29 -8.38
CA ASN A 49 2.61 -15.07 -8.55
C ASN A 49 2.53 -14.24 -7.27
N VAL A 50 2.59 -14.89 -6.11
CA VAL A 50 2.55 -14.25 -4.79
C VAL A 50 3.78 -13.38 -4.56
N THR A 51 4.97 -13.91 -4.81
CA THR A 51 6.23 -13.17 -4.64
C THR A 51 6.38 -12.10 -5.73
N ALA A 52 5.92 -12.40 -6.96
CA ALA A 52 5.89 -11.44 -8.05
C ALA A 52 4.94 -10.27 -7.74
N PHE A 53 3.77 -10.55 -7.17
CA PHE A 53 2.81 -9.55 -6.74
C PHE A 53 3.40 -8.65 -5.65
N GLN A 54 4.01 -9.22 -4.60
CA GLN A 54 4.66 -8.43 -3.55
C GLN A 54 5.70 -7.46 -4.14
N LYS A 55 6.60 -7.95 -5.01
CA LYS A 55 7.60 -7.11 -5.68
C LYS A 55 6.97 -6.03 -6.56
N ALA A 56 5.87 -6.34 -7.26
CA ALA A 56 5.17 -5.38 -8.09
C ALA A 56 4.55 -4.24 -7.26
N ILE A 57 4.04 -4.55 -6.07
CA ILE A 57 3.55 -3.54 -5.13
C ILE A 57 4.68 -2.63 -4.64
N ASP A 58 5.85 -3.19 -4.29
CA ASP A 58 7.02 -2.40 -3.90
C ASP A 58 7.45 -1.43 -5.00
N VAL A 59 7.53 -1.92 -6.24
CA VAL A 59 7.86 -1.11 -7.43
C VAL A 59 6.79 -0.04 -7.66
N ALA A 60 5.50 -0.38 -7.59
CA ALA A 60 4.41 0.57 -7.76
C ALA A 60 4.47 1.70 -6.70
N MET A 61 4.79 1.37 -5.46
CA MET A 61 4.93 2.35 -4.39
C MET A 61 6.12 3.29 -4.62
N GLN A 62 7.27 2.76 -5.06
CA GLN A 62 8.42 3.57 -5.45
C GLN A 62 8.08 4.52 -6.60
N LEU A 63 7.34 4.04 -7.61
CA LEU A 63 6.91 4.84 -8.76
C LEU A 63 5.93 5.93 -8.34
N LEU A 64 4.99 5.64 -7.44
CA LEU A 64 4.08 6.64 -6.87
C LEU A 64 4.86 7.77 -6.20
N GLN A 65 5.80 7.42 -5.31
CA GLN A 65 6.63 8.41 -4.61
C GLN A 65 7.46 9.26 -5.58
N THR A 66 8.10 8.62 -6.55
CA THR A 66 8.92 9.31 -7.56
C THR A 66 8.07 10.23 -8.43
N SER A 67 6.86 9.80 -8.81
CA SER A 67 5.91 10.61 -9.57
C SER A 67 5.51 11.88 -8.82
N VAL A 68 5.23 11.78 -7.52
CA VAL A 68 4.93 12.96 -6.68
C VAL A 68 6.14 13.89 -6.61
N ILE A 69 7.34 13.35 -6.41
CA ILE A 69 8.58 14.14 -6.35
C ILE A 69 8.82 14.88 -7.67
N ASP A 70 8.70 14.19 -8.80
CA ASP A 70 8.95 14.79 -10.11
C ASP A 70 7.87 15.80 -10.49
N ALA A 71 6.61 15.55 -10.13
CA ALA A 71 5.55 16.52 -10.28
C ALA A 71 5.86 17.80 -9.47
N LYS A 72 6.29 17.66 -8.21
CA LYS A 72 6.67 18.79 -7.35
C LYS A 72 7.86 19.60 -7.90
N LYS A 73 8.84 18.95 -8.52
CA LYS A 73 9.99 19.63 -9.16
C LYS A 73 9.60 20.53 -10.33
N ASN A 74 8.48 20.26 -10.98
CA ASN A 74 7.99 21.03 -12.13
C ASN A 74 7.18 22.29 -11.74
N GLN A 75 7.25 22.75 -10.48
CA GLN A 75 6.59 23.97 -9.98
C GLN A 75 5.08 23.98 -10.27
N LEU A 76 4.36 22.96 -9.80
CA LEU A 76 2.92 22.86 -9.96
C LEU A 76 2.24 24.11 -9.38
N THR A 77 1.28 24.65 -10.14
CA THR A 77 0.25 25.53 -9.58
C THR A 77 -0.65 24.72 -8.65
N ASP A 78 -1.43 25.38 -7.80
CA ASP A 78 -2.40 24.71 -6.89
C ASP A 78 -3.35 23.77 -7.67
N THR A 79 -3.75 24.16 -8.88
CA THR A 79 -4.54 23.32 -9.80
C THR A 79 -3.77 22.10 -10.28
N GLY A 80 -2.48 22.23 -10.55
CA GLY A 80 -1.61 21.11 -10.93
C GLY A 80 -1.42 20.10 -9.79
N GLU A 81 -1.30 20.57 -8.55
CA GLU A 81 -1.20 19.68 -7.37
C GLU A 81 -2.48 18.86 -7.18
N ALA A 82 -3.65 19.49 -7.32
CA ALA A 82 -4.93 18.80 -7.23
C ALA A 82 -5.08 17.69 -8.29
N ILE A 83 -4.70 17.97 -9.54
CA ILE A 83 -4.75 16.99 -10.63
C ILE A 83 -3.84 15.79 -10.35
N VAL A 84 -2.62 16.04 -9.87
CA VAL A 84 -1.66 14.97 -9.56
C VAL A 84 -2.17 14.09 -8.42
N LYS A 85 -2.69 14.71 -7.34
CA LYS A 85 -3.28 13.99 -6.21
C LYS A 85 -4.46 13.12 -6.64
N ASP A 86 -5.35 13.66 -7.45
CA ASP A 86 -6.52 12.93 -7.97
C ASP A 86 -6.10 11.73 -8.82
N ALA A 87 -5.25 11.96 -9.84
CA ALA A 87 -4.83 10.92 -10.78
C ALA A 87 -4.07 9.77 -10.09
N LEU A 88 -3.16 10.08 -9.17
CA LEU A 88 -2.40 9.06 -8.44
C LEU A 88 -3.28 8.31 -7.43
N THR A 89 -4.18 9.01 -6.73
CA THR A 89 -5.16 8.38 -5.83
C THR A 89 -6.07 7.42 -6.59
N ALA A 90 -6.53 7.80 -7.78
CA ALA A 90 -7.38 6.94 -8.61
C ALA A 90 -6.71 5.60 -8.97
N GLN A 91 -5.38 5.57 -9.17
CA GLN A 91 -4.65 4.33 -9.42
C GLN A 91 -4.62 3.41 -8.18
N VAL A 92 -4.46 3.98 -6.99
CA VAL A 92 -4.49 3.23 -5.73
C VAL A 92 -5.89 2.66 -5.48
N GLU A 93 -6.93 3.46 -5.70
CA GLU A 93 -8.32 3.02 -5.54
C GLU A 93 -8.73 1.95 -6.57
N TYR A 94 -8.24 2.05 -7.81
CA TYR A 94 -8.40 0.99 -8.82
C TYR A 94 -7.87 -0.36 -8.30
N LEU A 95 -6.65 -0.36 -7.74
CA LEU A 95 -6.05 -1.58 -7.20
C LEU A 95 -6.82 -2.09 -5.98
N ARG A 96 -7.24 -1.20 -5.08
CA ARG A 96 -8.05 -1.54 -3.90
C ARG A 96 -9.37 -2.19 -4.29
N ALA A 97 -10.14 -1.57 -5.17
CA ALA A 97 -11.41 -2.10 -5.65
C ALA A 97 -11.24 -3.43 -6.39
N GLY A 98 -10.21 -3.52 -7.25
CA GLY A 98 -9.85 -4.77 -7.93
C GLY A 98 -9.49 -5.90 -6.97
N SER A 99 -8.77 -5.60 -5.89
CA SER A 99 -8.43 -6.59 -4.85
C SER A 99 -9.67 -7.16 -4.17
N GLN A 100 -10.65 -6.30 -3.84
CA GLN A 100 -11.90 -6.73 -3.23
C GLN A 100 -12.71 -7.62 -4.19
N LEU A 101 -12.76 -7.26 -5.48
CA LEU A 101 -13.44 -8.05 -6.49
C LEU A 101 -12.80 -9.44 -6.65
N ALA A 102 -11.47 -9.50 -6.75
CA ALA A 102 -10.75 -10.76 -6.93
C ALA A 102 -10.83 -11.68 -5.70
N LEU A 103 -10.73 -11.11 -4.49
CA LEU A 103 -10.74 -11.89 -3.25
C LEU A 103 -12.13 -12.46 -2.90
N ARG A 104 -13.22 -11.96 -3.49
CA ARG A 104 -14.57 -12.58 -3.36
C ARG A 104 -14.67 -13.99 -3.94
N LEU A 105 -13.67 -14.43 -4.71
CA LEU A 105 -13.60 -15.79 -5.26
C LEU A 105 -13.12 -16.83 -4.24
N LEU A 106 -12.69 -16.40 -3.05
CA LEU A 106 -12.31 -17.23 -1.91
C LEU A 106 -13.45 -17.27 -0.90
#